data_AF-A0A1M2V669-F1
#
_entry.id   AF-A0A1M2V669-F1
#
_cell.length_a   1.000
_cell.length_b   1.000
_cell.length_c   1.000
_cell.angle_alpha   90.00
_cell.angle_beta   90.00
_cell.angle_gamma   90.00
#
_symmetry.space_group_name_H-M   'P 1'
#
loop_
_entity.id
_entity.type
_entity.pdbx_description
1 polymer ?
#
loop_
_entity_poly.entity_id
_entity_poly.type
_entity_poly.pdbx_seq_one_letter_code
_entity_poly.pdbx_strand_id
1 'polypeptide(L)'
;MRSMAEDADPGLPRTLVNMLINFYNPAPADPRFSPLLYASHAGVPRAFVQGMGRDPVRDDARAYAAALRAAGVAVRHLEYAGVTHGFHYSYPAIGPAVRVRAELVEGIRWLLEEGT
;
A
#
# COMPACT_ATOMS: atom_id res chain seq x y z
N MET A 1 4.21 -1.97 13.67
CA MET A 1 4.34 -2.66 12.37
C MET A 1 5.75 -3.25 12.29
N ARG A 2 5.88 -4.52 11.90
CA ARG A 2 7.14 -5.27 11.92
C ARG A 2 7.91 -5.19 10.60
N SER A 3 7.23 -4.95 9.48
CA SER A 3 7.82 -4.87 8.13
C SER A 3 8.99 -3.88 8.02
N MET A 4 8.92 -2.72 8.69
CA MET A 4 10.02 -1.76 8.73
C MET A 4 11.34 -2.39 9.24
N ALA A 5 11.29 -3.43 10.06
CA ALA A 5 12.46 -4.18 10.55
C ALA A 5 12.80 -5.40 9.71
N GLU A 6 11.78 -6.15 9.28
CA GLU A 6 11.95 -7.38 8.51
C GLU A 6 12.49 -7.11 7.10
N ASP A 7 12.06 -6.00 6.48
CA ASP A 7 12.30 -5.68 5.07
C ASP A 7 13.10 -4.38 4.90
N ALA A 8 14.06 -4.13 5.81
CA ALA A 8 14.86 -2.92 5.79
C ALA A 8 15.84 -2.81 4.60
N ASP A 9 16.07 -3.89 3.83
CA ASP A 9 16.92 -3.95 2.62
C ASP A 9 16.68 -5.27 1.81
N PRO A 10 16.75 -5.32 0.45
CA PRO A 10 16.94 -4.24 -0.53
C PRO A 10 15.66 -3.75 -1.23
N GLY A 11 15.70 -2.52 -1.78
CA GLY A 11 14.66 -1.91 -2.62
C GLY A 11 14.26 -0.50 -2.15
N LEU A 12 13.55 -0.42 -1.02
CA LEU A 12 13.26 0.82 -0.30
C LEU A 12 13.87 0.68 1.11
N PRO A 13 15.05 1.25 1.37
CA PRO A 13 15.65 1.15 2.69
C PRO A 13 14.85 1.92 3.73
N ARG A 14 14.79 1.42 4.97
CA ARG A 14 14.17 2.16 6.10
C ARG A 14 14.76 3.56 6.26
N THR A 15 16.07 3.70 6.09
CA THR A 15 16.76 4.99 6.18
C THR A 15 16.24 5.99 5.15
N LEU A 16 15.90 5.53 3.94
CA LEU A 16 15.28 6.37 2.92
C LEU A 16 13.86 6.77 3.32
N VAL A 17 13.05 5.85 3.85
CA VAL A 17 11.71 6.19 4.35
C VAL A 17 11.79 7.27 5.43
N ASN A 18 12.66 7.09 6.43
CA ASN A 18 12.84 8.06 7.50
C ASN A 18 13.33 9.41 6.97
N MET A 19 14.24 9.41 5.99
CA MET A 19 14.70 10.63 5.33
C MET A 19 13.54 11.36 4.63
N LEU A 20 12.70 10.64 3.88
CA LEU A 20 11.54 11.22 3.19
C LEU A 20 10.52 11.81 4.17
N ILE A 21 10.25 11.11 5.28
CA ILE A 21 9.38 11.61 6.35
C ILE A 21 9.97 12.88 6.97
N ASN A 22 11.27 12.90 7.24
CA ASN A 22 11.94 14.09 7.79
C ASN A 22 11.90 15.28 6.83
N PHE A 23 12.03 15.06 5.52
CA PHE A 23 11.88 16.12 4.53
C PHE A 23 10.45 16.65 4.44
N TYR A 24 9.45 15.76 4.50
CA TYR A 24 8.06 16.17 4.53
C TYR A 24 7.70 16.91 5.84
N ASN A 25 8.38 16.57 6.94
CA ASN A 25 8.22 17.14 8.28
C ASN A 25 6.75 17.22 8.76
N PRO A 26 6.00 16.09 8.74
CA PRO A 26 4.62 16.07 9.21
C PRO A 26 4.56 16.12 10.74
N ALA A 27 3.47 16.64 11.29
CA ALA A 27 3.11 16.31 12.66
C ALA A 27 2.80 14.79 12.74
N PRO A 28 3.47 14.01 13.61
CA PRO A 28 3.37 12.54 13.57
C PRO A 28 1.96 11.98 13.74
N ALA A 29 1.09 12.70 14.44
CA ALA A 29 -0.31 12.31 14.67
C ALA A 29 -1.31 12.94 13.69
N ASP A 30 -0.84 13.65 12.66
CA ASP A 30 -1.73 14.25 11.66
C ASP A 30 -2.34 13.15 10.78
N PRO A 31 -3.67 12.96 10.80
CA PRO A 31 -4.32 11.93 10.00
C PRO A 31 -4.18 12.17 8.48
N ARG A 32 -3.84 13.39 8.04
CA ARG A 32 -3.54 13.67 6.62
C ARG A 32 -2.21 13.05 6.17
N PHE A 33 -1.29 12.85 7.10
CA PHE A 33 -0.03 12.14 6.86
C PHE A 33 -0.16 10.63 7.15
N SER A 34 -0.87 10.28 8.23
CA SER A 34 -1.13 8.88 8.63
C SER A 34 -2.63 8.58 8.61
N PRO A 35 -3.23 8.23 7.45
CA PRO A 35 -4.68 8.06 7.29
C PRO A 35 -5.31 7.02 8.22
N LEU A 36 -4.53 6.06 8.73
CA LEU A 36 -4.99 5.13 9.76
C LEU A 36 -5.46 5.83 11.05
N LEU A 37 -5.04 7.07 11.29
CA LEU A 37 -5.39 7.85 12.49
C LEU A 37 -6.71 8.63 12.34
N TYR A 38 -7.38 8.62 11.18
CA TYR A 38 -8.73 9.17 11.09
C TYR A 38 -9.66 8.42 12.05
N ALA A 39 -10.52 9.15 12.75
CA ALA A 39 -11.45 8.58 13.74
C ALA A 39 -12.47 7.59 13.13
N SER A 40 -12.70 7.70 11.82
CA SER A 40 -13.56 6.78 11.07
C SER A 40 -13.11 6.73 9.61
N HIS A 41 -13.23 5.55 9.01
CA HIS A 41 -13.07 5.32 7.58
C HIS A 41 -14.39 4.98 6.88
N ALA A 42 -15.53 5.13 7.57
CA ALA A 42 -16.83 4.83 6.99
C ALA A 42 -17.18 5.82 5.86
N GLY A 43 -17.87 5.33 4.83
CA GLY A 43 -18.38 6.16 3.73
C GLY A 43 -17.33 6.60 2.70
N VAL A 44 -16.07 6.20 2.84
CA VAL A 44 -15.08 6.40 1.77
C VAL A 44 -15.38 5.48 0.58
N PRO A 45 -14.93 5.83 -0.64
CA PRO A 45 -15.09 4.96 -1.81
C PRO A 45 -14.44 3.58 -1.62
N ARG A 46 -14.91 2.60 -2.41
CA ARG A 46 -14.26 1.29 -2.51
C ARG A 46 -12.77 1.43 -2.81
N ALA A 47 -11.93 0.53 -2.28
CA ALA A 47 -10.48 0.65 -2.36
C ALA A 47 -9.82 -0.60 -2.95
N PHE A 48 -8.87 -0.39 -3.86
CA PHE A 48 -7.97 -1.41 -4.37
C PHE A 48 -6.56 -1.12 -3.85
N VAL A 49 -5.99 -2.06 -3.09
CA VAL A 49 -4.70 -1.90 -2.41
C VAL A 49 -3.74 -2.97 -2.91
N GLN A 50 -2.56 -2.57 -3.36
CA GLN A 50 -1.47 -3.48 -3.72
C GLN A 50 -0.33 -3.31 -2.71
N GLY A 51 0.10 -4.40 -2.09
CA GLY A 51 1.22 -4.46 -1.16
C GLY A 51 2.35 -5.35 -1.68
N MET A 52 3.59 -5.04 -1.30
CA MET A 52 4.78 -5.76 -1.74
C MET A 52 5.32 -6.55 -0.55
N GLY A 53 5.66 -7.83 -0.75
CA GLY A 53 5.98 -8.75 0.34
C GLY A 53 7.32 -8.47 1.02
N ARG A 54 8.26 -7.83 0.32
CA ARG A 54 9.57 -7.39 0.83
C ARG A 54 9.68 -5.88 0.87
N ASP A 55 8.71 -5.23 1.51
CA ASP A 55 8.59 -3.77 1.55
C ASP A 55 8.46 -3.29 3.00
N PRO A 56 9.28 -2.32 3.44
CA PRO A 56 9.17 -1.77 4.78
C PRO A 56 7.78 -1.22 5.12
N VAL A 57 6.99 -0.76 4.14
CA VAL A 57 5.61 -0.27 4.35
C VAL A 57 4.53 -1.33 4.08
N ARG A 58 4.91 -2.61 3.94
CA ARG A 58 3.97 -3.74 3.73
C ARG A 58 2.87 -3.80 4.78
N ASP A 59 3.24 -3.67 6.05
CA ASP A 59 2.26 -3.78 7.13
C ASP A 59 1.29 -2.59 7.15
N ASP A 60 1.66 -1.44 6.59
CA ASP A 60 0.78 -0.26 6.44
C ASP A 60 -0.34 -0.58 5.44
N ALA A 61 -0.01 -1.20 4.30
CA ALA A 61 -1.00 -1.66 3.32
C ALA A 61 -2.00 -2.66 3.93
N ARG A 62 -1.48 -3.63 4.71
CA ARG A 62 -2.30 -4.62 5.43
C ARG A 62 -3.22 -3.96 6.44
N ALA A 63 -2.68 -3.07 7.27
CA ALA A 63 -3.43 -2.39 8.32
C ALA A 63 -4.51 -1.47 7.74
N TYR A 64 -4.18 -0.71 6.71
CA TYR A 64 -5.14 0.18 6.05
C TYR A 64 -6.27 -0.60 5.38
N ALA A 65 -5.95 -1.67 4.63
CA ALA A 65 -6.96 -2.53 4.05
C ALA A 65 -7.87 -3.18 5.10
N ALA A 66 -7.32 -3.58 6.26
CA ALA A 66 -8.11 -4.12 7.36
C ALA A 66 -9.02 -3.07 8.01
N ALA A 67 -8.52 -1.86 8.25
CA ALA A 67 -9.30 -0.76 8.81
C ALA A 67 -10.47 -0.36 7.89
N LEU A 68 -10.23 -0.26 6.58
CA LEU A 68 -11.28 0.01 5.60
C LEU A 68 -12.37 -1.07 5.60
N ARG A 69 -11.98 -2.36 5.62
CA ARG A 69 -12.95 -3.47 5.71
C ARG A 69 -13.77 -3.41 6.99
N ALA A 70 -13.14 -3.14 8.12
CA ALA A 70 -13.82 -3.01 9.40
C ALA A 70 -14.83 -1.85 9.40
N ALA A 71 -14.59 -0.80 8.61
CA ALA A 71 -15.50 0.32 8.41
C ALA A 71 -16.60 0.07 7.35
N GLY A 72 -16.72 -1.17 6.82
CA GLY A 72 -17.73 -1.54 5.83
C GLY A 72 -17.40 -1.16 4.39
N VAL A 73 -16.16 -0.75 4.11
CA VAL A 73 -15.71 -0.40 2.76
C VAL A 73 -15.45 -1.67 1.96
N ALA A 74 -15.88 -1.70 0.69
CA ALA A 74 -15.49 -2.76 -0.24
C ALA A 74 -13.99 -2.63 -0.56
N VAL A 75 -13.19 -3.64 -0.21
CA VAL A 75 -11.73 -3.61 -0.36
C VAL A 75 -11.21 -4.87 -1.05
N ARG A 76 -10.51 -4.67 -2.18
CA ARG A 76 -9.63 -5.68 -2.79
C ARG A 76 -8.20 -5.38 -2.40
N HIS A 77 -7.54 -6.32 -1.72
CA HIS A 77 -6.13 -6.19 -1.32
C HIS A 77 -5.35 -7.36 -1.92
N LEU A 78 -4.30 -7.05 -2.68
CA LEU A 78 -3.38 -8.03 -3.26
C LEU A 78 -1.99 -7.80 -2.69
N GLU A 79 -1.32 -8.89 -2.29
CA GLU A 79 0.06 -8.84 -1.81
C GLU A 79 0.96 -9.69 -2.70
N TYR A 80 2.07 -9.12 -3.15
CA TYR A 80 3.01 -9.77 -4.06
C TYR A 80 4.21 -10.29 -3.28
N ALA A 81 4.30 -11.60 -3.09
CA ALA A 81 5.40 -12.21 -2.36
C ALA A 81 6.76 -12.04 -3.07
N GLY A 82 7.83 -11.88 -2.30
CA GLY A 82 9.21 -11.90 -2.79
C GLY A 82 9.69 -10.65 -3.55
N VAL A 83 8.81 -9.66 -3.77
CA VAL A 83 9.15 -8.42 -4.49
C VAL A 83 9.24 -7.23 -3.54
N THR A 84 10.08 -6.28 -3.93
CA THR A 84 10.41 -5.08 -3.16
C THR A 84 9.50 -3.92 -3.52
N HIS A 85 9.55 -2.83 -2.75
CA HIS A 85 8.85 -1.60 -3.09
C HIS A 85 9.17 -1.14 -4.53
N GLY A 86 8.15 -0.81 -5.31
CA GLY A 86 8.31 -0.24 -6.67
C GLY A 86 9.02 -1.14 -7.69
N PHE A 87 9.20 -2.43 -7.43
CA PHE A 87 10.00 -3.34 -8.27
C PHE A 87 9.63 -3.32 -9.76
N HIS A 88 8.37 -3.08 -10.09
CA HIS A 88 7.83 -3.05 -11.45
C HIS A 88 8.29 -1.84 -12.27
N TYR A 89 8.84 -0.81 -11.65
CA TYR A 89 9.47 0.31 -12.35
C TYR A 89 10.89 -0.04 -12.81
N SER A 90 11.68 -0.68 -11.95
CA SER A 90 13.08 -1.03 -12.24
C SER A 90 13.21 -2.31 -13.07
N TYR A 91 12.28 -3.26 -12.90
CA TYR A 91 12.31 -4.57 -13.56
C TYR A 91 11.01 -4.87 -14.29
N PRO A 92 10.60 -4.07 -15.29
CA PRO A 92 9.26 -4.17 -15.89
C PRO A 92 8.98 -5.50 -16.62
N ALA A 93 10.03 -6.22 -17.03
CA ALA A 93 9.90 -7.44 -17.84
C ALA A 93 9.76 -8.73 -17.02
N ILE A 94 9.94 -8.71 -15.70
CA ILE A 94 9.82 -9.95 -14.89
C ILE A 94 8.35 -10.33 -14.70
N GLY A 95 8.06 -11.62 -14.54
CA GLY A 95 6.70 -12.13 -14.41
C GLY A 95 5.83 -11.41 -13.35
N PRO A 96 6.33 -11.19 -12.12
CA PRO A 96 5.60 -10.41 -11.13
C PRO A 96 5.29 -8.96 -11.56
N ALA A 97 6.15 -8.33 -12.37
CA ALA A 97 5.99 -6.93 -12.77
C ALA A 97 4.90 -6.80 -13.84
N VAL A 98 4.83 -7.78 -14.75
CA VAL A 98 3.73 -7.91 -15.71
C VAL A 98 2.42 -8.14 -14.96
N ARG A 99 2.42 -9.03 -13.96
CA ARG A 99 1.23 -9.34 -13.15
C ARG A 99 0.70 -8.14 -12.38
N VAL A 100 1.53 -7.44 -11.60
CA VAL A 100 1.07 -6.30 -10.78
C VAL A 100 0.47 -5.18 -11.64
N ARG A 101 1.01 -4.95 -12.83
CA ARG A 101 0.48 -3.96 -13.79
C ARG A 101 -0.84 -4.40 -14.40
N ALA A 102 -0.97 -5.67 -14.77
CA ALA A 102 -2.24 -6.20 -15.29
C ALA A 102 -3.34 -6.16 -14.21
N GLU A 103 -3.02 -6.57 -12.99
CA GLU A 103 -3.98 -6.55 -11.87
C GLU A 103 -4.30 -5.13 -11.40
N LEU A 104 -3.41 -4.15 -11.60
CA LEU A 104 -3.73 -2.74 -11.40
C LEU A 104 -4.82 -2.27 -12.39
N VAL A 105 -4.73 -2.67 -13.67
CA VAL A 105 -5.77 -2.34 -14.67
C VAL A 105 -7.10 -2.96 -14.29
N GLU A 106 -7.13 -4.23 -13.88
CA GLU A 106 -8.35 -4.89 -13.39
C GLU A 106 -8.88 -4.25 -12.10
N GLY A 107 -7.98 -3.82 -11.20
CA GLY A 107 -8.33 -3.07 -10.00
C GLY A 107 -9.02 -1.76 -10.33
N ILE A 108 -8.48 -0.99 -11.28
CA ILE A 108 -9.08 0.27 -11.74
C ILE A 108 -10.44 0.02 -12.39
N ARG A 109 -10.58 -1.01 -13.24
CA ARG A 109 -11.88 -1.39 -13.82
C ARG A 109 -12.90 -1.65 -12.73
N TRP A 110 -12.54 -2.48 -11.74
CA TRP A 110 -13.40 -2.76 -10.60
C TRP A 110 -13.74 -1.52 -9.76
N LEU A 111 -12.82 -0.55 -9.65
CA LEU A 111 -13.11 0.72 -8.97
C LEU A 111 -14.19 1.54 -9.70
N LEU A 112 -14.24 1.45 -11.03
CA LEU A 112 -15.10 2.24 -11.91
C LEU A 112 -16.40 1.53 -12.31
N GLU A 113 -16.52 0.23 -12.05
CA GLU A 113 -17.77 -0.51 -12.23
C GLU A 113 -18.88 0.11 -11.38
N GLU A 114 -19.93 0.61 -12.03
CA GLU A 114 -21.15 1.07 -11.37
C GLU A 114 -21.70 -0.08 -10.51
N GLY A 115 -21.94 0.19 -9.24
CA GLY A 115 -22.51 -0.81 -8.33
C GLY A 115 -23.93 -1.12 -8.76
N THR A 116 -24.18 -2.35 -9.19
CA THR A 116 -25.53 -2.92 -9.31
C THR A 116 -26.19 -3.10 -7.95
#